data_AF-A0A7Y7LCJ0-F1
#
_entry.id   AF-A0A7Y7LCJ0-F1
#
_cell.length_a   1.000
_cell.length_b   1.000
_cell.length_c   1.000
_cell.angle_alpha   90.00
_cell.angle_beta   90.00
_cell.angle_gamma   90.00
#
_symmetry.space_group_name_H-M   'P 1'
#
loop_
_entity.id
_entity.type
_entity.pdbx_description
1 polymer ?
#
loop_
_entity_poly.entity_id
_entity_poly.type
_entity_poly.pdbx_seq_one_letter_code
_entity_poly.pdbx_strand_id
1 'polypeptide(L)'
;MNKEKRFQSKCILLLFMLFVAVGSYAQQKVNDEALRYQQQRMVFQQWDQNKFKPSSGFLGLNPFYWLVWGFPYPNYHKKDLRPLSATGPQTQRLALVRAMQASDDKYKLQSDTVRSTAISQIASQSGLFSDADPLWLLYYKDQFDPVLKHTRTSILAGLSPAVSAKLVSEGLYDWYAAELDRLKERIDGAHTTDMDRGARIMAYYRLLLDYRKIAGVWAIRTASAETSIRMTAQQRQLQAGHQEVTNWTPQTDVETARKVLKHIQ
;
A
#
# COMPACT_ATOMS: atom_id res chain seq x y z
N MET A 1 -98.16 62.30 10.75
CA MET A 1 -96.71 62.51 10.95
C MET A 1 -95.88 61.22 10.76
N ASN A 2 -96.14 60.40 9.73
CA ASN A 2 -95.48 59.07 9.59
C ASN A 2 -95.08 58.66 8.15
N LYS A 3 -95.48 59.42 7.11
CA LYS A 3 -95.11 59.14 5.71
C LYS A 3 -93.79 59.82 5.30
N GLU A 4 -93.56 61.06 5.70
CA GLU A 4 -92.31 61.78 5.40
C GLU A 4 -91.07 61.15 6.04
N LYS A 5 -91.13 60.78 7.33
CA LYS A 5 -90.01 60.10 7.99
C LYS A 5 -89.65 58.77 7.32
N ARG A 6 -90.66 58.02 6.83
CA ARG A 6 -90.44 56.78 6.07
C ARG A 6 -89.82 57.04 4.69
N PHE A 7 -90.17 58.14 4.03
CA PHE A 7 -89.57 58.53 2.75
C PHE A 7 -88.11 58.96 2.93
N GLN A 8 -87.83 59.78 3.95
CA GLN A 8 -86.47 60.20 4.32
C GLN A 8 -85.58 59.02 4.70
N SER A 9 -86.06 58.07 5.53
CA SER A 9 -85.30 56.85 5.84
C SER A 9 -85.04 55.98 4.62
N LYS A 10 -85.98 55.91 3.66
CA LYS A 10 -85.76 55.17 2.40
C LYS A 10 -84.71 55.85 1.54
N CYS A 11 -84.74 57.18 1.41
CA CYS A 11 -83.72 57.94 0.68
C CYS A 11 -82.33 57.77 1.30
N ILE A 12 -82.22 57.84 2.64
CA ILE A 12 -80.94 57.66 3.34
C ILE A 12 -80.42 56.23 3.15
N LEU A 13 -81.28 55.21 3.25
CA LEU A 13 -80.89 53.81 3.02
C LEU A 13 -80.40 53.60 1.58
N LEU A 14 -81.07 54.23 0.61
CA LEU A 14 -80.74 54.13 -0.81
C LEU A 14 -79.41 54.85 -1.11
N LEU A 15 -79.15 55.98 -0.47
CA LEU A 15 -77.89 56.71 -0.57
C LEU A 15 -76.73 55.94 0.08
N PHE A 16 -76.99 55.28 1.22
CA PHE A 16 -76.03 54.40 1.88
C PHE A 16 -75.70 53.16 1.02
N MET A 17 -76.72 52.53 0.42
CA MET A 17 -76.53 51.41 -0.52
C MET A 17 -75.72 51.84 -1.76
N LEU A 18 -75.95 53.05 -2.28
CA LEU A 18 -75.15 53.62 -3.38
C LEU A 18 -73.70 53.83 -2.96
N PHE A 19 -73.45 54.32 -1.74
CA PHE A 19 -72.10 54.54 -1.23
C PHE A 19 -71.33 53.23 -1.04
N VAL A 20 -72.01 52.17 -0.57
CA VAL A 20 -71.41 50.82 -0.45
C VAL A 20 -71.14 50.20 -1.82
N ALA A 21 -71.99 50.44 -2.82
CA ALA A 21 -71.79 49.93 -4.18
C ALA A 21 -70.54 50.52 -4.86
N VAL A 22 -70.17 51.77 -4.59
CA VAL A 22 -68.96 52.41 -5.16
C VAL A 22 -67.67 51.83 -4.56
N GLY A 23 -67.70 51.35 -3.31
CA GLY A 23 -66.52 50.75 -2.65
C GLY A 23 -66.14 49.35 -3.14
N SER A 24 -67.05 48.65 -3.84
CA SER A 24 -66.88 47.25 -4.25
C SER A 24 -66.03 47.05 -5.52
N TYR A 25 -65.56 48.11 -6.16
CA TYR A 25 -64.71 48.05 -7.36
C TYR A 25 -63.19 48.10 -7.07
N ALA A 26 -62.77 48.07 -5.80
CA ALA A 26 -61.37 48.26 -5.41
C ALA A 26 -60.47 47.02 -5.55
N GLN A 27 -61.02 45.84 -5.87
CA GLN A 27 -60.23 44.61 -5.98
C GLN A 27 -59.90 44.30 -7.44
N GLN A 28 -58.85 44.94 -7.96
CA GLN A 28 -58.25 44.59 -9.25
C GLN A 28 -57.19 43.49 -9.04
N LYS A 29 -57.21 42.44 -9.86
CA LYS A 29 -56.11 41.46 -9.90
C LYS A 29 -54.83 42.19 -10.29
N VAL A 30 -53.88 42.32 -9.36
CA VAL A 30 -52.57 42.91 -9.62
C VAL A 30 -51.80 41.97 -10.53
N ASN A 31 -51.85 42.25 -11.84
CA ASN A 31 -51.06 41.57 -12.86
C ASN A 31 -49.98 42.54 -13.34
N ASP A 32 -49.01 42.82 -12.46
CA ASP A 32 -47.87 43.67 -12.81
C ASP A 32 -46.85 42.86 -13.62
N GLU A 33 -46.75 43.22 -14.89
CA GLU A 33 -45.78 42.63 -15.80
C GLU A 33 -44.34 42.89 -15.36
N ALA A 34 -44.05 44.07 -14.79
CA ALA A 34 -42.70 44.44 -14.37
C ALA A 34 -42.21 43.54 -13.23
N LEU A 35 -43.02 43.36 -12.19
CA LEU A 35 -42.71 42.44 -11.08
C LEU A 35 -42.56 40.99 -11.56
N ARG A 36 -43.48 40.53 -12.40
CA ARG A 36 -43.45 39.16 -12.95
C ARG A 36 -42.19 38.91 -13.77
N TYR A 37 -41.80 39.85 -14.63
CA TYR A 37 -40.58 39.73 -15.42
C TYR A 37 -39.32 39.83 -14.56
N GLN A 38 -39.31 40.63 -13.49
CA GLN A 38 -38.18 40.64 -12.55
C GLN A 38 -38.01 39.28 -11.84
N GLN A 39 -39.08 38.70 -11.31
CA GLN A 39 -39.03 37.40 -10.63
C GLN A 39 -38.54 36.27 -11.56
N GLN A 40 -39.04 36.24 -12.79
CA GLN A 40 -38.66 35.23 -13.79
C GLN A 40 -37.17 35.27 -14.15
N ARG A 41 -36.54 36.45 -14.05
CA ARG A 41 -35.13 36.68 -14.38
C ARG A 41 -34.15 36.35 -13.26
N MET A 42 -34.61 36.19 -12.01
CA MET A 42 -33.70 35.90 -10.90
C MET A 42 -33.15 34.47 -10.92
N VAL A 43 -33.84 33.51 -11.58
CA VAL A 43 -33.52 32.08 -11.41
C VAL A 43 -33.36 31.30 -12.73
N PHE A 44 -34.32 31.33 -13.66
CA PHE A 44 -34.34 30.33 -14.76
C PHE A 44 -34.64 30.87 -16.16
N GLN A 45 -35.48 31.90 -16.33
CA GLN A 45 -35.88 32.33 -17.68
C GLN A 45 -34.80 33.18 -18.37
N GLN A 46 -34.74 33.09 -19.71
CA GLN A 46 -33.78 33.81 -20.55
C GLN A 46 -33.83 35.33 -20.33
N TRP A 47 -32.65 35.96 -20.33
CA TRP A 47 -32.52 37.41 -20.21
C TRP A 47 -33.02 38.09 -21.49
N ASP A 48 -34.25 38.59 -21.46
CA ASP A 48 -34.89 39.21 -22.61
C ASP A 48 -35.05 40.72 -22.40
N GLN A 49 -34.41 41.50 -23.28
CA GLN A 49 -34.42 42.96 -23.30
C GLN A 49 -35.82 43.54 -23.56
N ASN A 50 -36.67 42.81 -24.28
CA ASN A 50 -38.01 43.27 -24.66
C ASN A 50 -39.02 43.16 -23.51
N LYS A 51 -38.67 42.43 -22.44
CA LYS A 51 -39.52 42.25 -21.26
C LYS A 51 -39.22 43.27 -20.15
N PHE A 52 -38.37 44.28 -20.39
CA PHE A 52 -38.10 45.34 -19.40
C PHE A 52 -39.24 46.34 -19.39
N LYS A 53 -40.04 46.28 -18.32
CA LYS A 53 -41.13 47.20 -18.06
C LYS A 53 -40.82 48.05 -16.81
N PRO A 54 -41.24 49.32 -16.77
CA PRO A 54 -41.75 50.11 -17.90
C PRO A 54 -40.68 50.26 -19.00
N SER A 55 -41.08 50.37 -20.28
CA SER A 55 -40.14 50.60 -21.39
C SER A 55 -39.90 52.11 -21.58
N SER A 56 -38.82 52.47 -22.27
CA SER A 56 -38.44 53.87 -22.51
C SER A 56 -39.51 54.68 -23.26
N GLY A 57 -40.41 54.02 -23.99
CA GLY A 57 -41.51 54.65 -24.72
C GLY A 57 -41.04 55.37 -26.00
N PHE A 58 -41.96 56.02 -26.69
CA PHE A 58 -41.64 56.82 -27.89
C PHE A 58 -40.65 57.93 -27.53
N LEU A 59 -39.55 58.03 -28.30
CA LEU A 59 -38.43 58.95 -28.05
C LEU A 59 -37.72 58.81 -26.69
N GLY A 60 -37.98 57.75 -25.92
CA GLY A 60 -37.36 57.56 -24.61
C GLY A 60 -37.91 58.45 -23.50
N LEU A 61 -39.11 59.02 -23.66
CA LEU A 61 -39.68 60.04 -22.77
C LEU A 61 -40.52 59.48 -21.62
N ASN A 62 -40.54 58.17 -21.38
CA ASN A 62 -41.34 57.58 -20.31
C ASN A 62 -40.74 57.91 -18.91
N PRO A 63 -41.40 58.73 -18.07
CA PRO A 63 -40.86 59.12 -16.76
C PRO A 63 -40.67 57.92 -15.83
N PHE A 64 -41.54 56.91 -15.90
CA PHE A 64 -41.43 55.71 -15.07
C PHE A 64 -40.24 54.84 -15.48
N TYR A 65 -39.85 54.82 -16.75
CA TYR A 65 -38.61 54.16 -17.19
C TYR A 65 -37.38 54.86 -16.62
N TRP A 66 -37.34 56.19 -16.63
CA TRP A 66 -36.21 56.95 -16.10
C TRP A 66 -36.03 56.76 -14.61
N LEU A 67 -37.12 56.74 -13.83
CA LEU A 67 -37.05 56.54 -12.38
C LEU A 67 -36.57 55.14 -11.99
N VAL A 68 -36.93 54.11 -12.78
CA VAL A 68 -36.62 52.70 -12.43
C VAL A 68 -35.31 52.23 -13.06
N TRP A 69 -35.11 52.51 -14.35
CA TRP A 69 -34.01 51.95 -15.15
C TRP A 69 -33.06 53.03 -15.66
N GLY A 70 -33.58 54.12 -16.23
CA GLY A 70 -32.77 55.11 -16.95
C GLY A 70 -31.77 55.87 -16.08
N PHE A 71 -32.16 56.29 -14.88
CA PHE A 71 -31.30 57.05 -13.96
C PHE A 71 -30.42 56.14 -13.09
N PRO A 72 -30.93 55.10 -12.39
CA PRO A 72 -30.10 54.33 -11.45
C PRO A 72 -29.25 53.25 -12.14
N TYR A 73 -29.76 52.63 -13.23
CA TYR A 73 -29.11 51.50 -13.87
C TYR A 73 -29.28 51.50 -15.41
N PRO A 74 -28.71 52.49 -16.12
CA PRO A 74 -28.96 52.71 -17.56
C PRO A 74 -28.61 51.54 -18.47
N ASN A 75 -27.68 50.67 -18.04
CA ASN A 75 -27.23 49.50 -18.81
C ASN A 75 -27.76 48.17 -18.27
N TYR A 76 -28.65 48.19 -17.27
CA TYR A 76 -29.15 46.98 -16.63
C TYR A 76 -29.73 46.00 -17.65
N HIS A 77 -30.61 46.48 -18.53
CA HIS A 77 -31.25 45.65 -19.54
C HIS A 77 -30.28 45.05 -20.58
N LYS A 78 -29.10 45.66 -20.81
CA LYS A 78 -28.20 45.28 -21.90
C LYS A 78 -27.32 44.08 -21.59
N LYS A 79 -27.04 43.80 -20.31
CA LYS A 79 -26.14 42.73 -19.88
C LYS A 79 -26.91 41.72 -19.06
N ASP A 80 -26.72 40.43 -19.35
CA ASP A 80 -27.28 39.36 -18.54
C ASP A 80 -26.52 39.27 -17.21
N LEU A 81 -27.18 39.64 -16.11
CA LEU A 81 -26.60 39.66 -14.77
C LEU A 81 -26.95 38.40 -13.95
N ARG A 82 -27.59 37.40 -14.57
CA ARG A 82 -28.00 36.19 -13.87
C ARG A 82 -26.78 35.46 -13.33
N PRO A 83 -26.74 35.12 -12.02
CA PRO A 83 -25.61 34.42 -11.43
C PRO A 83 -25.30 33.08 -12.12
N LEU A 84 -26.35 32.39 -12.59
CA LEU A 84 -26.31 31.09 -13.25
C LEU A 84 -26.46 31.16 -14.78
N SER A 85 -26.24 32.33 -15.41
CA SER A 85 -26.13 32.36 -16.88
C SER A 85 -24.87 31.62 -17.34
N ALA A 86 -24.75 31.35 -18.64
CA ALA A 86 -23.58 30.65 -19.20
C ALA A 86 -22.25 31.36 -18.88
N THR A 87 -22.25 32.69 -18.82
CA THR A 87 -21.08 33.52 -18.45
C THR A 87 -21.22 34.12 -17.04
N GLY A 88 -22.20 33.67 -16.27
CA GLY A 88 -22.50 34.20 -14.95
C GLY A 88 -21.44 33.86 -13.91
N PRO A 89 -21.29 34.67 -12.85
CA PRO A 89 -20.26 34.49 -11.84
C PRO A 89 -20.36 33.15 -11.08
N GLN A 90 -21.56 32.60 -10.87
CA GLN A 90 -21.70 31.32 -10.17
C GLN A 90 -21.37 30.14 -11.08
N THR A 91 -21.71 30.19 -12.37
CA THR A 91 -21.30 29.18 -13.36
C THR A 91 -19.78 29.12 -13.49
N GLN A 92 -19.12 30.29 -13.55
CA GLN A 92 -17.65 30.36 -13.56
C GLN A 92 -17.03 29.75 -12.29
N ARG A 93 -17.61 30.04 -11.11
CA ARG A 93 -17.16 29.44 -9.84
C ARG A 93 -17.37 27.92 -9.81
N LEU A 94 -18.51 27.42 -10.27
CA LEU A 94 -18.77 25.97 -10.34
C LEU A 94 -17.79 25.28 -11.31
N ALA A 95 -17.50 25.89 -12.45
CA ALA A 95 -16.51 25.39 -13.40
C ALA A 95 -15.11 25.36 -12.76
N LEU A 96 -14.72 26.43 -12.06
CA LEU A 96 -13.45 26.48 -11.33
C LEU A 96 -13.39 25.43 -10.22
N VAL A 97 -14.43 25.29 -9.40
CA VAL A 97 -14.53 24.26 -8.35
C VAL A 97 -14.42 22.86 -8.96
N ARG A 98 -15.05 22.60 -10.10
CA ARG A 98 -14.94 21.31 -10.80
C ARG A 98 -13.52 21.06 -11.33
N ALA A 99 -12.83 22.10 -11.82
CA ALA A 99 -11.43 22.00 -12.25
C ALA A 99 -10.48 21.78 -11.06
N MET A 100 -10.75 22.44 -9.93
CA MET A 100 -10.04 22.23 -8.66
C MET A 100 -10.26 20.80 -8.16
N GLN A 101 -11.51 20.33 -8.12
CA GLN A 101 -11.85 18.97 -7.74
C GLN A 101 -11.14 17.93 -8.63
N ALA A 102 -11.12 18.14 -9.95
CA ALA A 102 -10.38 17.25 -10.86
C ALA A 102 -8.86 17.27 -10.61
N SER A 103 -8.31 18.36 -10.09
CA SER A 103 -6.90 18.45 -9.68
C SER A 103 -6.68 17.75 -8.35
N ASP A 104 -7.56 17.95 -7.37
CA ASP A 104 -7.54 17.28 -6.07
C ASP A 104 -7.65 15.76 -6.21
N ASP A 105 -8.53 15.28 -7.10
CA ASP A 105 -8.68 13.85 -7.39
C ASP A 105 -7.39 13.25 -7.97
N LYS A 106 -6.67 14.00 -8.82
CA LYS A 106 -5.35 13.56 -9.33
C LYS A 106 -4.31 13.52 -8.21
N TYR A 107 -4.25 14.53 -7.35
CA TYR A 107 -3.36 14.54 -6.20
C TYR A 107 -3.66 13.38 -5.25
N LYS A 108 -4.93 13.08 -5.02
CA LYS A 108 -5.36 11.92 -4.23
C LYS A 108 -4.89 10.61 -4.85
N LEU A 109 -5.10 10.40 -6.15
CA LEU A 109 -4.63 9.20 -6.86
C LEU A 109 -3.10 9.07 -6.80
N GLN A 110 -2.35 10.16 -6.97
CA GLN A 110 -0.90 10.16 -6.81
C GLN A 110 -0.48 9.80 -5.38
N SER A 111 -1.14 10.38 -4.38
CA SER A 111 -0.90 10.06 -2.96
C SER A 111 -1.18 8.57 -2.66
N ASP A 112 -2.28 8.03 -3.18
CA ASP A 112 -2.64 6.62 -3.01
C ASP A 112 -1.64 5.70 -3.72
N THR A 113 -1.14 6.11 -4.89
CA THR A 113 -0.10 5.40 -5.65
C THR A 113 1.23 5.41 -4.89
N VAL A 114 1.65 6.57 -4.35
CA VAL A 114 2.88 6.68 -3.54
C VAL A 114 2.76 5.83 -2.29
N ARG A 115 1.62 5.87 -1.60
CA ARG A 115 1.37 5.05 -0.40
C ARG A 115 1.46 3.55 -0.72
N SER A 116 0.75 3.08 -1.74
CA SER A 116 0.76 1.67 -2.12
C SER A 116 2.15 1.20 -2.56
N THR A 117 2.85 2.03 -3.33
CA THR A 117 4.24 1.77 -3.74
C THR A 117 5.18 1.70 -2.54
N ALA A 118 5.06 2.65 -1.59
CA ALA A 118 5.88 2.67 -0.37
C ALA A 118 5.63 1.43 0.50
N ILE A 119 4.37 1.04 0.71
CA ILE A 119 4.03 -0.18 1.45
C ILE A 119 4.63 -1.41 0.75
N SER A 120 4.52 -1.49 -0.58
CA SER A 120 5.12 -2.60 -1.34
C SER A 120 6.65 -2.63 -1.23
N GLN A 121 7.31 -1.47 -1.26
CA GLN A 121 8.77 -1.37 -1.12
C GLN A 121 9.23 -1.73 0.29
N ILE A 122 8.50 -1.27 1.32
CA ILE A 122 8.74 -1.66 2.71
C ILE A 122 8.57 -3.17 2.86
N ALA A 123 7.50 -3.75 2.30
CA ALA A 123 7.29 -5.19 2.37
C ALA A 123 8.37 -5.99 1.62
N SER A 124 8.88 -5.50 0.49
CA SER A 124 9.92 -6.18 -0.28
C SER A 124 11.32 -6.08 0.34
N GLN A 125 11.57 -5.03 1.12
CA GLN A 125 12.87 -4.80 1.77
C GLN A 125 12.89 -5.28 3.22
N SER A 126 11.76 -5.27 3.91
CA SER A 126 11.76 -5.52 5.34
C SER A 126 12.12 -6.95 5.68
N GLY A 127 13.01 -7.12 6.66
CA GLY A 127 13.33 -8.42 7.24
C GLY A 127 12.18 -9.01 8.05
N LEU A 128 11.17 -8.19 8.42
CA LEU A 128 10.01 -8.61 9.21
C LEU A 128 9.17 -9.69 8.51
N PHE A 129 9.16 -9.69 7.18
CA PHE A 129 8.38 -10.64 6.37
C PHE A 129 9.22 -11.82 5.85
N SER A 130 10.49 -11.94 6.26
CA SER A 130 11.39 -13.01 5.79
C SER A 130 10.87 -14.42 6.12
N ASP A 131 10.19 -14.60 7.25
CA ASP A 131 9.59 -15.89 7.63
C ASP A 131 8.48 -16.34 6.67
N ALA A 132 7.83 -15.39 6.00
CA ALA A 132 6.79 -15.64 5.02
C ALA A 132 7.33 -15.71 3.58
N ASP A 133 8.65 -15.59 3.36
CA ASP A 133 9.23 -15.75 2.03
C ASP A 133 9.01 -17.20 1.54
N PRO A 134 8.32 -17.41 0.40
CA PRO A 134 8.09 -18.75 -0.12
C PRO A 134 9.38 -19.55 -0.33
N LEU A 135 10.46 -18.91 -0.79
CA LEU A 135 11.72 -19.61 -1.03
C LEU A 135 12.44 -19.99 0.26
N TRP A 136 12.27 -19.19 1.32
CA TRP A 136 12.75 -19.55 2.65
C TRP A 136 12.04 -20.81 3.14
N LEU A 137 10.71 -20.81 3.12
CA LEU A 137 9.89 -21.90 3.62
C LEU A 137 10.07 -23.20 2.80
N LEU A 138 10.20 -23.10 1.47
CA LEU A 138 10.28 -24.27 0.59
C LEU A 138 11.68 -24.88 0.50
N TYR A 139 12.74 -24.14 0.83
CA TYR A 139 14.11 -24.61 0.62
C TYR A 139 15.04 -24.26 1.77
N TYR A 140 15.29 -22.97 2.00
CA TYR A 140 16.41 -22.56 2.87
C TYR A 140 16.19 -22.93 4.33
N LYS A 141 14.96 -22.87 4.84
CA LYS A 141 14.61 -23.26 6.20
C LYS A 141 15.11 -24.67 6.52
N ASP A 142 14.78 -25.63 5.66
CA ASP A 142 15.16 -27.04 5.85
C ASP A 142 16.66 -27.27 5.61
N GLN A 143 17.26 -26.54 4.65
CA GLN A 143 18.71 -26.64 4.41
C GLN A 143 19.54 -26.10 5.58
N PHE A 144 19.03 -25.12 6.31
CA PHE A 144 19.70 -24.53 7.47
C PHE A 144 19.31 -25.17 8.80
N ASP A 145 18.36 -26.09 8.85
CA ASP A 145 17.95 -26.79 10.08
C ASP A 145 19.14 -27.39 10.87
N PRO A 146 20.13 -28.05 10.23
CA PRO A 146 21.31 -28.55 10.93
C PRO A 146 22.17 -27.47 11.58
N VAL A 147 22.07 -26.22 11.14
CA VAL A 147 22.78 -25.06 11.68
C VAL A 147 21.92 -24.35 12.73
N LEU A 148 20.62 -24.17 12.46
CA LEU A 148 19.71 -23.41 13.32
C LEU A 148 19.36 -24.15 14.62
N LYS A 149 19.20 -25.48 14.51
CA LYS A 149 18.73 -26.39 15.59
C LYS A 149 19.82 -27.34 16.08
N HIS A 150 21.09 -26.98 15.89
CA HIS A 150 22.18 -27.86 16.31
C HIS A 150 22.21 -28.03 17.83
N THR A 151 22.50 -29.24 18.25
CA THR A 151 22.72 -29.63 19.64
C THR A 151 23.91 -30.57 19.69
N ARG A 152 24.49 -30.76 20.88
CA ARG A 152 25.59 -31.74 21.04
C ARG A 152 25.21 -33.13 20.54
N THR A 153 23.99 -33.56 20.82
CA THR A 153 23.46 -34.86 20.39
C THR A 153 23.25 -34.91 18.88
N SER A 154 22.77 -33.85 18.24
CA SER A 154 22.58 -33.83 16.78
C SER A 154 23.89 -33.81 16.00
N ILE A 155 24.91 -33.10 16.49
CA ILE A 155 26.25 -33.02 15.85
C ILE A 155 26.96 -34.37 15.92
N LEU A 156 26.87 -35.05 17.07
CA LEU A 156 27.54 -36.33 17.31
C LEU A 156 26.70 -37.55 16.92
N ALA A 157 25.50 -37.32 16.36
CA ALA A 157 24.60 -38.39 15.95
C ALA A 157 25.27 -39.29 14.90
N GLY A 158 25.15 -40.61 15.07
CA GLY A 158 25.71 -41.61 14.16
C GLY A 158 27.20 -41.92 14.37
N LEU A 159 27.90 -41.25 15.30
CA LEU A 159 29.29 -41.57 15.64
C LEU A 159 29.38 -42.60 16.78
N SER A 160 30.39 -43.46 16.73
CA SER A 160 30.67 -44.39 17.83
C SER A 160 31.15 -43.63 19.08
N PRO A 161 30.90 -44.14 20.31
CA PRO A 161 31.34 -43.49 21.55
C PRO A 161 32.85 -43.22 21.63
N ALA A 162 33.67 -44.10 21.03
CA ALA A 162 35.12 -43.94 21.00
C ALA A 162 35.54 -42.76 20.09
N VAL A 163 34.88 -42.61 18.93
CA VAL A 163 35.15 -41.51 18.00
C VAL A 163 34.66 -40.19 18.60
N SER A 164 33.47 -40.16 19.20
CA SER A 164 32.94 -38.93 19.81
C SER A 164 33.81 -38.45 20.98
N ALA A 165 34.28 -39.36 21.84
CA ALA A 165 35.21 -39.02 22.92
C ALA A 165 36.52 -38.43 22.37
N LYS A 166 37.08 -39.02 21.30
CA LYS A 166 38.29 -38.53 20.65
C LYS A 166 38.11 -37.11 20.08
N LEU A 167 37.03 -36.89 19.32
CA LEU A 167 36.73 -35.59 18.72
C LEU A 167 36.51 -34.48 19.75
N VAL A 168 35.93 -34.82 20.91
CA VAL A 168 35.78 -33.90 22.04
C VAL A 168 37.14 -33.63 22.67
N SER A 169 37.95 -34.66 22.93
CA SER A 169 39.28 -34.49 23.54
C SER A 169 40.27 -33.69 22.67
N GLU A 170 40.14 -33.77 21.34
CA GLU A 170 40.97 -33.05 20.39
C GLU A 170 40.46 -31.62 20.10
N GLY A 171 39.36 -31.19 20.74
CA GLY A 171 38.77 -29.85 20.54
C GLY A 171 38.08 -29.66 19.18
N LEU A 172 37.95 -30.72 18.38
CA LEU A 172 37.32 -30.67 17.05
C LEU A 172 35.82 -30.43 17.14
N TYR A 173 35.17 -30.98 18.16
CA TYR A 173 33.76 -30.73 18.45
C TYR A 173 33.53 -29.24 18.76
N ASP A 174 34.32 -28.65 19.66
CA ASP A 174 34.14 -27.26 20.08
C ASP A 174 34.38 -26.29 18.91
N TRP A 175 35.39 -26.57 18.09
CA TRP A 175 35.62 -25.81 16.86
C TRP A 175 34.41 -25.86 15.92
N TYR A 176 33.85 -27.05 15.68
CA TYR A 176 32.73 -27.21 14.75
C TYR A 176 31.46 -26.55 15.29
N ALA A 177 31.17 -26.73 16.59
CA ALA A 177 30.04 -26.09 17.25
C ALA A 177 30.14 -24.56 17.18
N ALA A 178 31.31 -23.98 17.49
CA ALA A 178 31.54 -22.54 17.40
C ALA A 178 31.37 -22.00 15.97
N GLU A 179 31.77 -22.77 14.96
CA GLU A 179 31.58 -22.38 13.57
C GLU A 179 30.11 -22.44 13.13
N LEU A 180 29.34 -23.41 13.62
CA LEU A 180 27.89 -23.44 13.43
C LEU A 180 27.19 -22.28 14.14
N ASP A 181 27.61 -21.90 15.34
CA ASP A 181 27.08 -20.75 16.07
C ASP A 181 27.31 -19.43 15.32
N ARG A 182 28.53 -19.21 14.82
CA ARG A 182 28.85 -18.04 13.97
C ARG A 182 27.99 -18.01 12.72
N LEU A 183 27.78 -19.18 12.10
CA LEU A 183 26.96 -19.25 10.90
C LEU A 183 25.50 -18.99 11.20
N LYS A 184 24.98 -19.50 12.33
CA LYS A 184 23.63 -19.23 12.83
C LYS A 184 23.41 -17.73 13.05
N GLU A 185 24.34 -17.03 13.69
CA GLU A 185 24.27 -15.58 13.90
C GLU A 185 24.23 -14.82 12.56
N ARG A 186 25.07 -15.21 11.60
CA ARG A 186 25.06 -14.60 10.26
C ARG A 186 23.76 -14.87 9.50
N ILE A 187 23.18 -16.07 9.63
CA ILE A 187 21.89 -16.42 9.02
C ILE A 187 20.79 -15.56 9.66
N ASP A 188 20.75 -15.46 10.99
CA ASP A 188 19.75 -14.67 11.70
C ASP A 188 19.86 -13.18 11.36
N GLY A 189 21.08 -12.65 11.28
CA GLY A 189 21.34 -11.29 10.82
C GLY A 189 20.86 -11.05 9.38
N ALA A 190 21.16 -11.96 8.45
CA ALA A 190 20.67 -11.86 7.08
C ALA A 190 19.14 -11.99 6.98
N HIS A 191 18.52 -12.79 7.84
CA HIS A 191 17.09 -13.05 7.87
C HIS A 191 16.29 -11.87 8.43
N THR A 192 16.80 -11.21 9.48
CA THR A 192 16.10 -10.14 10.20
C THR A 192 16.40 -8.73 9.68
N THR A 193 17.53 -8.53 8.99
CA THR A 193 17.91 -7.20 8.49
C THR A 193 17.05 -6.76 7.30
N ASP A 194 16.75 -5.47 7.26
CA ASP A 194 16.12 -4.82 6.11
C ASP A 194 17.10 -4.78 4.93
N MET A 195 16.75 -5.51 3.88
CA MET A 195 17.51 -5.58 2.63
C MET A 195 16.58 -6.03 1.50
N ASP A 196 16.93 -5.69 0.26
CA ASP A 196 16.18 -6.18 -0.88
C ASP A 196 16.10 -7.73 -0.89
N ARG A 197 14.93 -8.25 -1.25
CA ARG A 197 14.67 -9.70 -1.30
C ARG A 197 15.74 -10.45 -2.10
N GLY A 198 16.18 -9.92 -3.24
CA GLY A 198 17.22 -10.54 -4.07
C GLY A 198 18.56 -10.62 -3.35
N ALA A 199 18.93 -9.55 -2.62
CA ALA A 199 20.14 -9.54 -1.81
C ALA A 199 20.08 -10.58 -0.68
N ARG A 200 18.92 -10.73 -0.03
CA ARG A 200 18.68 -11.73 1.03
C ARG A 200 18.84 -13.16 0.51
N ILE A 201 18.26 -13.46 -0.65
CA ILE A 201 18.40 -14.77 -1.30
C ILE A 201 19.87 -15.07 -1.63
N MET A 202 20.61 -14.08 -2.13
CA MET A 202 22.03 -14.24 -2.41
C MET A 202 22.85 -14.42 -1.12
N ALA A 203 22.48 -13.77 -0.03
CA ALA A 203 23.08 -13.98 1.28
C ALA A 203 22.85 -15.42 1.76
N TYR A 204 21.62 -15.93 1.69
CA TYR A 204 21.31 -17.33 2.03
C TYR A 204 22.10 -18.31 1.19
N TYR A 205 22.18 -18.09 -0.12
CA TYR A 205 22.98 -18.95 -1.00
C TYR A 205 24.45 -19.02 -0.58
N ARG A 206 25.07 -17.87 -0.29
CA ARG A 206 26.47 -17.80 0.16
C ARG A 206 26.67 -18.47 1.52
N LEU A 207 25.78 -18.22 2.48
CA LEU A 207 25.83 -18.85 3.80
C LEU A 207 25.64 -20.37 3.72
N LEU A 208 24.82 -20.85 2.79
CA LEU A 208 24.65 -22.28 2.55
C LEU A 208 25.91 -22.92 1.95
N LEU A 209 26.61 -22.22 1.05
CA LEU A 209 27.91 -22.68 0.56
C LEU A 209 28.95 -22.73 1.66
N ASP A 210 28.98 -21.73 2.54
CA ASP A 210 29.85 -21.72 3.72
C ASP A 210 29.55 -22.92 4.62
N TYR A 211 28.27 -23.20 4.92
CA TYR A 211 27.87 -24.39 5.66
C TYR A 211 28.41 -25.68 5.04
N ARG A 212 28.21 -25.86 3.73
CA ARG A 212 28.65 -27.07 3.01
C ARG A 212 30.15 -27.28 3.11
N LYS A 213 30.94 -26.20 3.07
CA LYS A 213 32.40 -26.28 3.27
C LYS A 213 32.74 -26.74 4.68
N ILE A 214 32.13 -26.14 5.70
CA ILE A 214 32.39 -26.46 7.11
C ILE A 214 31.97 -27.92 7.40
N ALA A 215 30.79 -28.34 6.93
CA ALA A 215 30.29 -29.71 7.04
C ALA A 215 31.20 -30.72 6.32
N GLY A 216 31.76 -30.35 5.16
CA GLY A 216 32.75 -31.17 4.45
C GLY A 216 34.04 -31.36 5.26
N VAL A 217 34.55 -30.29 5.88
CA VAL A 217 35.72 -30.38 6.76
C VAL A 217 35.44 -31.25 7.98
N TRP A 218 34.26 -31.12 8.59
CA TRP A 218 33.82 -31.98 9.68
C TRP A 218 33.81 -33.46 9.27
N ALA A 219 33.18 -33.80 8.14
CA ALA A 219 33.10 -35.17 7.63
C ALA A 219 34.48 -35.79 7.37
N ILE A 220 35.43 -35.01 6.86
CA ILE A 220 36.81 -35.48 6.64
C ILE A 220 37.50 -35.75 7.99
N ARG A 221 37.35 -34.84 8.96
CA ARG A 221 37.96 -34.97 10.29
C ARG A 221 37.38 -36.15 11.08
N THR A 222 36.08 -36.38 11.01
CA THR A 222 35.42 -37.53 11.66
C THR A 222 35.89 -38.85 11.04
N ALA A 223 35.92 -38.96 9.71
CA ALA A 223 36.41 -40.15 9.00
C ALA A 223 37.90 -40.44 9.29
N SER A 224 38.72 -39.39 9.40
CA SER A 224 40.13 -39.50 9.78
C SER A 224 40.28 -39.99 11.23
N ALA A 225 39.46 -39.46 12.16
CA ALA A 225 39.47 -39.90 13.55
C ALA A 225 39.07 -41.38 13.68
N GLU A 226 38.05 -41.81 12.96
CA GLU A 226 37.61 -43.21 12.90
C GLU A 226 38.69 -44.13 12.34
N THR A 227 39.29 -43.76 11.21
CA THR A 227 40.39 -44.52 10.59
C THR A 227 41.57 -44.63 11.55
N SER A 228 41.94 -43.55 12.22
CA SER A 228 43.04 -43.54 13.20
C SER A 228 42.77 -44.45 14.40
N ILE A 229 41.54 -44.46 14.90
CA ILE A 229 41.13 -45.37 16.00
C ILE A 229 41.23 -46.83 15.54
N ARG A 230 40.73 -47.14 14.34
CA ARG A 230 40.80 -48.49 13.76
C ARG A 230 42.25 -48.96 13.58
N MET A 231 43.12 -48.10 13.03
CA MET A 231 44.54 -48.40 12.86
C MET A 231 45.24 -48.62 14.21
N THR A 232 44.95 -47.79 15.21
CA THR A 232 45.52 -47.92 16.56
C THR A 232 45.06 -49.22 17.23
N ALA A 233 43.78 -49.59 17.05
CA ALA A 233 43.25 -50.86 17.55
C ALA A 233 43.93 -52.07 16.90
N GLN A 234 44.10 -52.06 15.57
CA GLN A 234 44.82 -53.10 14.83
C GLN A 234 46.29 -53.21 15.27
N GLN A 235 46.98 -52.08 15.40
CA GLN A 235 48.37 -52.06 15.86
C GLN A 235 48.53 -52.63 17.27
N ARG A 236 47.60 -52.34 18.18
CA ARG A 236 47.60 -52.92 19.53
C ARG A 236 47.37 -54.43 19.51
N GLN A 237 46.51 -54.94 18.62
CA GLN A 237 46.30 -56.39 18.47
C GLN A 237 47.55 -57.11 17.95
N LEU A 238 48.28 -56.49 17.01
CA LEU A 238 49.56 -56.99 16.50
C LEU A 238 50.64 -56.99 17.60
N GLN A 239 50.75 -55.90 18.38
CA GLN A 239 51.70 -55.80 19.49
C GLN A 239 51.40 -56.76 20.64
N ALA A 240 50.13 -57.06 20.91
CA ALA A 240 49.71 -58.01 21.92
C ALA A 240 49.91 -59.48 21.49
N GLY A 241 50.42 -59.75 20.28
CA GLY A 241 50.63 -61.11 19.77
C GLY A 241 49.35 -61.90 19.50
N HIS A 242 48.19 -61.24 19.42
CA HIS A 242 46.89 -61.89 19.24
C HIS A 242 46.52 -62.12 17.76
N GLN A 243 47.40 -61.77 16.82
CA GLN A 243 47.28 -62.14 15.42
C GLN A 243 48.56 -62.85 14.97
N GLU A 244 48.45 -64.14 14.67
CA GLU A 244 49.44 -64.83 13.84
C GLU A 244 49.38 -64.22 12.43
N VAL A 245 50.52 -63.83 11.89
CA VAL A 245 50.63 -63.42 10.49
C VAL A 245 50.56 -64.69 9.63
N THR A 246 49.36 -65.23 9.45
CA THR A 246 49.12 -66.55 8.84
C THR A 246 49.55 -66.66 7.38
N ASN A 247 49.76 -65.52 6.69
CA ASN A 247 50.09 -65.47 5.26
C ASN A 247 51.47 -64.88 4.95
N TRP A 248 52.30 -64.57 5.95
CA TRP A 248 53.65 -64.07 5.69
C TRP A 248 54.64 -65.23 5.65
N THR A 249 55.24 -65.44 4.48
CA THR A 249 56.41 -66.31 4.31
C THR A 249 57.54 -65.51 3.68
N PRO A 250 58.82 -65.83 3.93
CA PRO A 250 59.95 -65.12 3.33
C PRO A 250 59.91 -65.04 1.79
N GLN A 251 59.17 -65.93 1.13
CA GLN A 251 58.97 -65.96 -0.31
C GLN A 251 58.04 -64.84 -0.80
N THR A 252 57.06 -64.43 0.00
CA THR A 252 56.12 -63.34 -0.36
C THR A 252 56.81 -61.98 -0.47
N ASP A 253 57.81 -61.71 0.37
CA ASP A 253 58.60 -60.47 0.31
C ASP A 253 59.47 -60.42 -0.96
N VAL A 254 60.06 -61.54 -1.36
CA VAL A 254 60.84 -61.66 -2.60
C VAL A 254 59.97 -61.46 -3.83
N GLU A 255 58.75 -62.00 -3.85
CA GLU A 255 57.80 -61.82 -4.95
C GLU A 255 57.29 -60.38 -5.05
N THR A 256 57.03 -59.74 -3.90
CA THR A 256 56.59 -58.34 -3.84
C THR A 256 57.71 -57.41 -4.33
N ALA A 257 58.95 -57.64 -3.89
CA ALA A 257 60.12 -56.90 -4.36
C ALA A 257 60.32 -57.03 -5.88
N ARG A 258 60.16 -58.24 -6.44
CA ARG A 258 60.22 -58.44 -7.90
C ARG A 258 59.09 -57.73 -8.65
N LYS A 259 57.87 -57.69 -8.10
CA LYS A 259 56.75 -56.94 -8.70
C LYS A 259 57.01 -55.45 -8.74
N VAL A 260 57.57 -54.87 -7.67
CA VAL A 260 57.93 -53.45 -7.62
C VAL A 260 59.04 -53.13 -8.62
N LEU A 261 60.07 -53.97 -8.69
CA LEU A 261 61.18 -53.80 -9.65
C LEU A 261 60.72 -53.87 -11.11
N LYS A 262 59.69 -54.69 -11.43
CA LYS A 262 59.09 -54.75 -12.77
C LYS A 262 58.31 -53.49 -13.18
N HIS A 263 57.89 -52.66 -12.23
CA HIS A 263 57.17 -51.41 -12.50
C HIS A 263 58.09 -50.17 -12.54
N ILE A 264 59.40 -50.36 -12.38
CA ILE A 264 60.41 -49.29 -12.38
C ILE A 264 61.24 -49.29 -13.70
N GLN A 265 61.01 -50.24 -14.61
CA GLN A 265 61.49 -50.23 -15.99
C GLN A 265 60.39 -49.75 -16.94
#